data_AF-A0A520IE99-F1
#
_entry.id   AF-A0A520IE99-F1
#
_cell.length_a   1.000
_cell.length_b   1.000
_cell.length_c   1.000
_cell.angle_alpha   90.00
_cell.angle_beta   90.00
_cell.angle_gamma   90.00
#
_symmetry.space_group_name_H-M   'P 1'
#
loop_
_entity.id
_entity.type
_entity.pdbx_description
1 polymer ?
#
loop_
_entity_poly.entity_id
_entity_poly.type
_entity_poly.pdbx_seq_one_letter_code
_entity_poly.pdbx_strand_id
1 'polypeptide(L)'
;MRGVIFVAVCGLVSGATSLVAAVSRGRAVHPAVTLKLRGLPPLVVRSIRYETPPGQSPFNSPYRCRVTLTAPGRGAVTVETIGIGNTETVSCDGLAAVGAVPGPMPRIGFVYETSSPNASGRTPVVVALDRRSGRWAVDDALSLGLVDRMGTMTIPAMRRALATR
;
A
#
# COMPACT_ATOMS: atom_id res chain seq x y z
N MET A 1 -33.21 61.27 -2.65
CA MET A 1 -32.97 60.35 -1.52
C MET A 1 -34.07 59.29 -1.53
N ARG A 2 -33.65 58.00 -1.51
CA ARG A 2 -34.31 56.76 -1.03
C ARG A 2 -35.85 56.74 -0.95
N GLY A 3 -36.57 55.75 -1.47
CA GLY A 3 -36.24 54.44 -2.03
C GLY A 3 -37.55 53.66 -2.23
N VAL A 4 -37.64 52.87 -3.29
CA VAL A 4 -38.77 51.98 -3.60
C VAL A 4 -38.49 50.59 -3.03
N ILE A 5 -39.50 50.02 -2.40
CA ILE A 5 -39.55 48.65 -1.84
C ILE A 5 -39.68 47.65 -2.98
N PHE A 6 -38.91 46.56 -2.97
CA PHE A 6 -39.31 45.29 -3.59
C PHE A 6 -38.75 44.10 -2.80
N VAL A 7 -39.65 43.19 -2.44
CA VAL A 7 -39.37 41.87 -1.89
C VAL A 7 -39.09 40.92 -3.06
N ALA A 8 -38.05 40.08 -2.96
CA ALA A 8 -37.90 38.89 -3.81
C ALA A 8 -37.12 37.78 -3.08
N VAL A 9 -37.79 36.65 -2.91
CA VAL A 9 -37.28 35.36 -2.46
C VAL A 9 -36.67 34.64 -3.66
N CYS A 10 -35.44 34.12 -3.57
CA CYS A 10 -34.97 32.89 -4.25
C CYS A 10 -33.46 32.68 -4.08
N GLY A 11 -33.03 31.42 -3.85
CA GLY A 11 -31.69 30.98 -4.24
C GLY A 11 -31.02 29.98 -3.30
N LEU A 12 -31.07 28.70 -3.68
CA LEU A 12 -30.26 27.60 -3.17
C LEU A 12 -28.78 27.95 -2.99
N VAL A 13 -28.17 27.47 -1.90
CA VAL A 13 -26.83 26.87 -1.99
C VAL A 13 -26.85 25.55 -1.22
N SER A 14 -27.29 24.51 -1.93
CA SER A 14 -27.01 23.13 -1.60
C SER A 14 -25.57 22.84 -2.02
N GLY A 15 -24.72 22.36 -1.11
CA GLY A 15 -23.40 21.84 -1.46
C GLY A 15 -22.23 22.38 -0.65
N ALA A 16 -22.14 22.01 0.63
CA ALA A 16 -20.88 22.15 1.37
C ALA A 16 -20.67 21.08 2.46
N THR A 17 -21.33 19.92 2.36
CA THR A 17 -21.30 18.89 3.43
C THR A 17 -20.51 17.62 3.08
N SER A 18 -19.74 17.58 1.98
CA SER A 18 -19.14 16.30 1.51
C SER A 18 -17.63 16.28 1.30
N LEU A 19 -16.88 17.32 1.68
CA LEU A 19 -15.42 17.34 1.44
C LEU A 19 -14.53 17.16 2.68
N VAL A 20 -15.12 17.02 3.87
CA VAL A 20 -14.37 16.85 5.15
C VAL A 20 -14.38 15.40 5.65
N ALA A 21 -15.09 14.47 5.01
CA ALA A 21 -15.31 13.10 5.50
C ALA A 21 -14.52 11.99 4.76
N ALA A 22 -13.47 12.32 4.01
CA ALA A 22 -12.62 11.32 3.34
C ALA A 22 -11.15 11.42 3.75
N VAL A 23 -10.86 11.74 5.01
CA VAL A 23 -9.57 11.39 5.60
C VAL A 23 -9.62 9.90 5.89
N SER A 24 -9.04 9.11 5.00
CA SER A 24 -8.91 7.66 5.18
C SER A 24 -8.27 7.38 6.54
N ARG A 25 -8.99 6.62 7.39
CA ARG A 25 -8.52 6.20 8.72
C ARG A 25 -7.44 5.14 8.57
N GLY A 26 -6.29 5.53 8.03
CA GLY A 26 -5.14 4.64 7.90
C GLY A 26 -4.66 4.20 9.28
N ARG A 27 -4.64 2.90 9.54
CA ARG A 27 -4.10 2.30 10.76
C ARG A 27 -2.78 1.60 10.45
N ALA A 28 -1.78 1.79 11.31
CA ALA A 28 -0.56 0.99 11.24
C ALA A 28 -0.89 -0.49 11.50
N VAL A 29 -0.49 -1.38 10.59
CA VAL A 29 -0.75 -2.83 10.70
C VAL A 29 0.45 -3.66 11.14
N HIS A 30 1.58 -2.99 11.38
CA HIS A 30 2.78 -3.61 11.91
C HIS A 30 3.64 -2.51 12.57
N PRO A 31 4.39 -2.82 13.64
CA PRO A 31 5.39 -1.91 14.18
C PRO A 31 6.33 -1.39 13.09
N ALA A 32 6.80 -0.16 13.23
CA ALA A 32 7.82 0.36 12.32
C ALA A 32 9.09 -0.51 12.44
N VAL A 33 9.66 -0.88 11.29
CA VAL A 33 10.88 -1.71 11.24
C VAL A 33 11.99 -0.95 10.56
N THR A 34 13.19 -0.96 11.13
CA THR A 34 14.38 -0.45 10.47
C THR A 34 15.07 -1.58 9.70
N LEU A 35 15.20 -1.41 8.38
CA LEU A 35 15.89 -2.33 7.50
C LEU A 35 17.23 -1.76 7.06
N LYS A 36 18.26 -2.60 7.07
CA LYS A 36 19.55 -2.32 6.43
C LYS A 36 19.57 -3.05 5.08
N LEU A 37 19.63 -2.28 3.99
CA LEU A 37 19.76 -2.79 2.64
C LEU A 37 21.14 -2.45 2.09
N ARG A 38 21.73 -3.35 1.30
CA ARG A 38 23.05 -3.13 0.72
C ARG A 38 23.07 -1.85 -0.13
N GLY A 39 24.05 -0.98 0.12
CA GLY A 39 24.26 0.25 -0.65
C GLY A 39 23.25 1.36 -0.37
N LEU A 40 22.43 1.25 0.69
CA LEU A 40 21.47 2.28 1.09
C LEU A 40 21.62 2.64 2.57
N PRO A 41 21.27 3.88 2.97
CA PRO A 41 21.10 4.20 4.38
C PRO A 41 19.99 3.35 5.01
N PRO A 42 19.96 3.17 6.34
CA PRO A 42 18.89 2.46 7.01
C PRO A 42 17.52 3.04 6.65
N LEU A 43 16.56 2.16 6.31
CA LEU A 43 15.21 2.53 5.95
C LEU A 43 14.26 2.19 7.08
N VAL A 44 13.49 3.17 7.54
CA VAL A 44 12.33 2.93 8.40
C VAL A 44 11.14 2.59 7.52
N VAL A 45 10.56 1.44 7.74
CA VAL A 45 9.41 0.91 7.02
C VAL A 45 8.20 0.95 7.93
N ARG A 46 7.11 1.57 7.46
CA ARG A 46 5.81 1.60 8.14
C ARG A 46 4.74 1.09 7.20
N SER A 47 3.95 0.12 7.64
CA SER A 47 2.81 -0.36 6.85
C SER A 47 1.51 0.20 7.39
N ILE A 48 0.66 0.68 6.48
CA ILE A 48 -0.62 1.31 6.78
C ILE A 48 -1.69 0.57 6.01
N ARG A 49 -2.73 0.12 6.72
CA ARG A 49 -3.99 -0.35 6.14
C ARG A 49 -5.00 0.77 6.17
N TYR A 50 -5.76 0.93 5.11
CA TYR A 50 -6.78 1.96 5.02
C TYR A 50 -7.98 1.44 4.23
N GLU A 51 -9.14 2.02 4.49
CA GLU A 51 -10.38 1.67 3.80
C GLU A 51 -10.35 2.17 2.35
N THR A 52 -10.78 1.33 1.42
CA THR A 52 -10.86 1.69 0.01
C THR A 52 -12.04 2.63 -0.19
N PRO A 53 -11.85 3.81 -0.82
CA PRO A 53 -12.95 4.71 -1.08
C PRO A 53 -14.02 4.06 -1.98
N PRO A 54 -15.31 4.40 -1.79
CA PRO A 54 -16.38 3.91 -2.64
C PRO A 54 -16.08 4.13 -4.14
N GLY A 55 -16.34 3.12 -4.96
CA GLY A 55 -16.10 3.17 -6.42
C GLY A 55 -14.64 3.01 -6.85
N GLN A 56 -13.68 2.81 -5.93
CA GLN A 56 -12.27 2.62 -6.27
C GLN A 56 -11.78 1.16 -6.25
N SER A 57 -12.64 0.20 -5.90
CA SER A 57 -12.32 -1.24 -6.02
C SER A 57 -13.38 -1.92 -6.88
N PRO A 58 -13.00 -2.45 -8.07
CA PRO A 58 -13.92 -3.23 -8.88
C PRO A 58 -14.30 -4.57 -8.24
N PHE A 59 -13.55 -5.03 -7.23
CA PHE A 59 -13.72 -6.34 -6.59
C PHE A 59 -14.20 -6.25 -5.14
N ASN A 60 -14.68 -5.08 -4.70
CA ASN A 60 -15.11 -4.84 -3.33
C ASN A 60 -14.08 -5.26 -2.28
N SER A 61 -12.79 -4.99 -2.52
CA SER A 61 -11.72 -5.18 -1.52
C SER A 61 -11.79 -4.00 -0.54
N PRO A 62 -12.42 -4.16 0.66
CA PRO A 62 -12.73 -3.03 1.53
C PRO A 62 -11.49 -2.34 2.11
N TYR A 63 -10.35 -3.03 2.14
CA TYR A 63 -9.12 -2.49 2.69
C TYR A 63 -7.94 -2.68 1.75
N ARG A 64 -7.13 -1.62 1.65
CA ARG A 64 -5.84 -1.60 0.97
C ARG A 64 -4.70 -1.51 1.95
N CYS A 65 -3.51 -1.92 1.53
CA CYS A 65 -2.28 -1.66 2.26
C CYS A 65 -1.27 -0.94 1.41
N ARG A 66 -0.58 -0.01 2.08
CA ARG A 66 0.59 0.69 1.55
C ARG A 66 1.74 0.64 2.55
N VAL A 67 2.93 0.94 2.06
CA VAL A 67 4.12 1.08 2.88
C VAL A 67 4.72 2.46 2.69
N THR A 68 5.15 3.06 3.78
CA THR A 68 5.96 4.27 3.77
C THR A 68 7.40 3.91 4.12
N LEU A 69 8.31 4.30 3.25
CA LEU A 69 9.75 4.11 3.38
C LEU A 69 10.40 5.45 3.68
N THR A 70 11.13 5.55 4.78
CA THR A 70 11.81 6.79 5.18
C THR A 70 13.29 6.51 5.40
N ALA A 71 14.15 7.29 4.75
CA ALA A 71 15.60 7.27 4.94
C ALA A 71 16.06 8.60 5.56
N PRO A 72 17.09 8.60 6.42
CA PRO A 72 17.72 9.83 6.90
C PRO A 72 18.11 10.75 5.74
N GLY A 73 17.77 12.04 5.86
CA GLY A 73 18.07 13.05 4.83
C GLY A 73 17.29 12.88 3.52
N ARG A 74 16.28 12.01 3.46
CA ARG A 74 15.41 11.82 2.29
C ARG A 74 13.93 11.96 2.66
N GLY A 75 13.14 12.42 1.70
CA GLY A 75 11.67 12.43 1.83
C GLY A 75 11.11 11.02 1.98
N ALA A 76 9.93 10.93 2.60
CA ALA A 76 9.21 9.67 2.71
C ALA A 76 8.63 9.27 1.34
N VAL A 77 8.80 8.00 0.98
CA VAL A 77 8.22 7.42 -0.24
C VAL A 77 7.10 6.49 0.16
N THR A 78 5.94 6.59 -0.48
CA THR A 78 4.81 5.69 -0.26
C THR A 78 4.61 4.79 -1.47
N VAL A 79 4.41 3.51 -1.22
CA VAL A 79 4.17 2.48 -2.24
C VAL A 79 2.90 1.72 -1.87
N GLU A 80 1.91 1.73 -2.75
CA GLU A 80 0.71 0.90 -2.64
C GLU A 80 1.09 -0.57 -2.89
N THR A 81 0.53 -1.50 -2.12
CA THR A 81 0.99 -2.91 -2.10
C THR A 81 -0.13 -3.94 -2.22
N ILE A 82 -1.24 -3.79 -1.49
CA ILE A 82 -2.39 -4.69 -1.53
C ILE A 82 -3.64 -3.93 -1.95
N GLY A 83 -4.48 -4.58 -2.76
CA GLY A 83 -5.74 -4.03 -3.28
C GLY A 83 -5.53 -3.16 -4.52
N ILE A 84 -4.40 -3.36 -5.20
CA ILE A 84 -4.04 -2.77 -6.51
C ILE A 84 -3.34 -3.81 -7.39
N GLY A 85 -3.36 -3.61 -8.71
CA GLY A 85 -2.65 -4.47 -9.67
C GLY A 85 -3.02 -5.94 -9.48
N ASN A 86 -2.03 -6.83 -9.39
CA ASN A 86 -2.25 -8.28 -9.22
C ASN A 86 -2.94 -8.68 -7.90
N THR A 87 -3.08 -7.74 -6.96
CA THR A 87 -3.71 -7.97 -5.64
C THR A 87 -5.04 -7.25 -5.50
N GLU A 88 -5.61 -6.73 -6.58
CA GLU A 88 -6.85 -5.95 -6.55
C GLU A 88 -8.08 -6.74 -6.07
N THR A 89 -8.04 -8.07 -6.22
CA THR A 89 -9.10 -9.00 -5.83
C THR A 89 -9.05 -9.41 -4.36
N VAL A 90 -8.04 -8.95 -3.60
CA VAL A 90 -7.89 -9.28 -2.18
C VAL A 90 -7.87 -8.03 -1.30
N SER A 91 -8.49 -8.17 -0.13
CA SER A 91 -8.46 -7.20 0.96
C SER A 91 -7.19 -7.37 1.78
N CYS A 92 -6.61 -6.26 2.22
CA CYS A 92 -5.53 -6.31 3.21
C CYS A 92 -6.12 -6.45 4.62
N ASP A 93 -5.66 -7.43 5.39
CA ASP A 93 -6.04 -7.60 6.80
C ASP A 93 -4.92 -7.18 7.75
N GLY A 94 -3.67 -7.32 7.31
CA GLY A 94 -2.51 -6.86 8.06
C GLY A 94 -1.20 -7.23 7.39
N LEU A 95 -0.09 -6.87 8.03
CA LEU A 95 1.24 -7.27 7.60
C LEU A 95 1.80 -8.29 8.60
N ALA A 96 2.03 -9.52 8.15
CA ALA A 96 2.55 -10.60 8.98
C ALA A 96 4.08 -10.55 9.13
N ALA A 97 4.79 -10.16 8.07
CA ALA A 97 6.25 -10.09 8.10
C ALA A 97 6.82 -9.13 7.06
N VAL A 98 7.98 -8.57 7.37
CA VAL A 98 8.75 -7.72 6.46
C VAL A 98 10.25 -7.99 6.61
N GLY A 99 10.99 -7.92 5.51
CA GLY A 99 12.44 -7.99 5.59
C GLY A 99 13.16 -7.83 4.25
N ALA A 100 14.47 -7.61 4.32
CA ALA A 100 15.32 -7.57 3.14
C ALA A 100 15.29 -8.93 2.41
N VAL A 101 15.18 -8.91 1.08
CA VAL A 101 15.26 -10.10 0.21
C VAL A 101 16.30 -9.88 -0.88
N PRO A 102 16.92 -10.95 -1.43
CA PRO A 102 18.01 -10.81 -2.38
C PRO A 102 17.53 -10.30 -3.75
N GLY A 103 18.44 -9.64 -4.45
CA GLY A 103 18.24 -9.16 -5.82
C GLY A 103 19.40 -8.30 -6.32
N PRO A 104 19.45 -8.03 -7.63
CA PRO A 104 20.46 -7.15 -8.23
C PRO A 104 20.29 -5.70 -7.76
N MET A 105 19.06 -5.28 -7.48
CA MET A 105 18.75 -4.03 -6.80
C MET A 105 18.21 -4.29 -5.39
N PRO A 106 18.32 -3.32 -4.46
CA PRO A 106 17.68 -3.40 -3.15
C PRO A 106 16.20 -3.77 -3.25
N ARG A 107 15.82 -4.82 -2.50
CA ARG A 107 14.45 -5.33 -2.44
C ARG A 107 14.02 -5.55 -1.00
N ILE A 108 12.74 -5.32 -0.76
CA ILE A 108 12.07 -5.59 0.51
C ILE A 108 10.93 -6.55 0.22
N GLY A 109 10.92 -7.67 0.93
CA GLY A 109 9.82 -8.60 0.93
C GLY A 109 8.83 -8.25 2.03
N PHE A 110 7.55 -8.36 1.70
CA PHE A 110 6.42 -8.21 2.59
C PHE A 110 5.56 -9.46 2.49
N VAL A 111 5.01 -9.91 3.61
CA VAL A 111 4.01 -10.97 3.65
C VAL A 111 2.77 -10.40 4.33
N TYR A 112 1.73 -10.18 3.54
CA TYR A 112 0.46 -9.66 4.03
C TYR A 112 -0.48 -10.79 4.42
N GLU A 113 -1.27 -10.57 5.45
CA GLU A 113 -2.51 -11.32 5.68
C GLU A 113 -3.57 -10.71 4.79
N THR A 114 -4.23 -11.54 3.99
CA THR A 114 -5.19 -11.10 2.98
C THR A 114 -6.42 -11.99 2.97
N SER A 115 -7.56 -11.41 2.61
CA SER A 115 -8.83 -12.13 2.48
C SER A 115 -9.57 -11.75 1.21
N SER A 116 -10.38 -12.69 0.73
CA SER A 116 -11.40 -12.52 -0.29
C SER A 116 -12.71 -13.10 0.24
N PRO A 117 -13.85 -12.92 -0.46
CA PRO A 117 -15.12 -13.51 -0.04
C PRO A 117 -15.07 -15.03 0.17
N ASN A 118 -14.16 -15.73 -0.49
CA ASN A 118 -14.12 -17.19 -0.53
C ASN A 118 -12.94 -17.81 0.25
N ALA A 119 -11.92 -17.01 0.61
CA ALA A 119 -10.72 -17.54 1.24
C ALA A 119 -9.94 -16.46 2.00
N SER A 120 -9.22 -16.87 3.04
CA SER A 120 -8.15 -16.09 3.65
C SER A 120 -6.80 -16.75 3.40
N GLY A 121 -5.74 -15.96 3.44
CA GLY A 121 -4.40 -16.46 3.17
C GLY A 121 -3.33 -15.41 3.39
N ARG A 122 -2.15 -15.71 2.82
CA ARG A 122 -1.02 -14.78 2.81
C ARG A 122 -0.65 -14.43 1.38
N THR A 123 -0.27 -13.17 1.20
CA THR A 123 0.16 -12.66 -0.10
C THR A 123 1.58 -12.09 0.01
N PRO A 124 2.58 -12.68 -0.67
CA PRO A 124 3.92 -12.15 -0.72
C PRO A 124 3.97 -10.98 -1.72
N VAL A 125 4.55 -9.87 -1.31
CA VAL A 125 4.79 -8.69 -2.16
C VAL A 125 6.26 -8.32 -2.08
N VAL A 126 6.87 -8.05 -3.22
CA VAL A 126 8.24 -7.52 -3.29
C VAL A 126 8.18 -6.08 -3.75
N VAL A 127 8.76 -5.19 -2.96
CA VAL A 127 9.02 -3.80 -3.36
C VAL A 127 10.49 -3.67 -3.69
N ALA A 128 10.80 -3.21 -4.91
CA ALA A 128 12.15 -3.09 -5.42
C ALA A 128 12.49 -1.63 -5.71
N LEU A 129 13.76 -1.27 -5.53
CA LEU A 129 14.28 -0.02 -6.04
C LEU A 129 14.49 -0.18 -7.56
N ASP A 130 13.70 0.53 -8.36
CA ASP A 130 13.85 0.52 -9.80
C ASP A 130 15.18 1.19 -10.21
N ARG A 131 15.95 0.51 -11.04
CA ARG A 131 17.29 0.96 -11.43
C ARG A 131 17.24 2.21 -12.33
N ARG A 132 16.19 2.35 -13.14
CA ARG A 132 16.08 3.44 -14.14
C ARG A 132 15.59 4.73 -13.51
N SER A 133 14.54 4.65 -12.72
CA SER A 133 13.88 5.80 -12.10
C SER A 133 14.43 6.13 -10.71
N GLY A 134 15.13 5.19 -10.06
CA GLY A 134 15.55 5.33 -8.66
C GLY A 134 14.37 5.37 -7.69
N ARG A 135 13.18 4.92 -8.12
CA ARG A 135 11.95 4.94 -7.31
C ARG A 135 11.65 3.55 -6.77
N TRP A 136 11.06 3.51 -5.58
CA TRP A 136 10.51 2.29 -5.03
C TRP A 136 9.16 1.98 -5.69
N ALA A 137 8.99 0.75 -6.16
CA ALA A 137 7.74 0.26 -6.73
C ALA A 137 7.56 -1.23 -6.42
N VAL A 138 6.32 -1.72 -6.50
CA VAL A 138 6.05 -3.15 -6.45
C VAL A 138 6.66 -3.80 -7.69
N ASP A 139 7.37 -4.91 -7.50
CA ASP A 139 7.79 -5.80 -8.58
C ASP A 139 6.67 -6.84 -8.77
N ASP A 140 5.70 -6.49 -9.60
CA ASP A 140 4.45 -7.26 -9.80
C ASP A 140 4.72 -8.67 -10.32
N ALA A 141 5.63 -8.79 -11.29
CA ALA A 141 5.99 -10.08 -11.87
C ALA A 141 6.68 -10.99 -10.84
N LEU A 142 7.55 -10.42 -10.01
CA LEU A 142 8.21 -11.18 -8.96
C LEU A 142 7.24 -11.57 -7.84
N SER A 143 6.34 -10.65 -7.45
CA SER A 143 5.33 -10.89 -6.42
C SER A 143 4.36 -11.99 -6.84
N LEU A 144 3.85 -11.92 -8.06
CA LEU A 144 2.97 -12.96 -8.63
C LEU A 144 3.68 -14.32 -8.71
N GLY A 145 4.91 -14.35 -9.22
CA GLY A 145 5.69 -15.58 -9.29
C GLY A 145 6.04 -16.19 -7.92
N LEU A 146 5.93 -15.43 -6.82
CA LEU A 146 6.05 -15.96 -5.46
C LEU A 146 4.71 -16.55 -4.99
N VAL A 147 3.57 -15.95 -5.30
CA VAL A 147 2.23 -16.50 -5.01
C VAL A 147 2.07 -17.91 -5.56
N ASP A 148 2.50 -18.14 -6.80
CA ASP A 148 2.39 -19.44 -7.48
C ASP A 148 3.32 -20.52 -6.89
N ARG A 149 4.28 -20.13 -6.06
CA ARG A 149 5.23 -21.04 -5.41
C ARG A 149 4.78 -21.34 -4.00
N MET A 150 4.29 -22.57 -3.80
CA MET A 150 3.99 -23.06 -2.45
C MET A 150 5.18 -22.85 -1.51
N GLY A 151 4.91 -22.29 -0.32
CA GLY A 151 5.89 -22.13 0.74
C GLY A 151 6.61 -20.77 0.78
N THR A 152 6.36 -19.83 -0.13
CA THR A 152 6.98 -18.48 -0.13
C THR A 152 6.35 -17.49 0.87
N MET A 153 5.41 -17.94 1.71
CA MET A 153 4.61 -17.14 2.64
C MET A 153 5.35 -16.73 3.94
N THR A 154 6.68 -16.66 3.88
CA THR A 154 7.55 -16.20 4.97
C THR A 154 8.79 -15.50 4.39
N ILE A 155 9.37 -14.53 5.10
CA ILE A 155 10.58 -13.84 4.63
C ILE A 155 11.76 -14.82 4.39
N PRO A 156 12.06 -15.80 5.26
CA PRO A 156 13.10 -16.79 4.97
C PRO A 156 12.83 -17.60 3.70
N ALA A 157 11.58 -17.95 3.42
CA ALA A 157 11.24 -18.67 2.21
C ALA A 157 11.35 -17.80 0.95
N MET A 158 10.92 -16.54 1.01
CA MET A 158 11.15 -15.57 -0.07
C MET A 158 12.66 -15.44 -0.35
N ARG A 159 13.49 -15.33 0.68
CA ARG A 159 14.95 -15.27 0.52
C ARG A 159 15.50 -16.48 -0.21
N ARG A 160 15.08 -17.69 0.17
CA ARG A 160 15.49 -18.93 -0.50
C ARG A 160 15.03 -18.96 -1.96
N ALA A 161 13.77 -18.63 -2.22
CA ALA A 161 13.19 -18.65 -3.56
C ALA A 161 13.80 -17.62 -4.52
N LEU A 162 14.36 -16.53 -3.98
CA LEU A 162 14.97 -15.43 -4.72
C LEU A 162 16.50 -15.51 -4.80
N ALA A 163 17.15 -16.38 -4.01
CA ALA A 163 18.60 -16.56 -4.03
C ALA A 163 19.08 -17.41 -5.22
N THR A 164 18.18 -18.20 -5.83
CA THR A 164 18.48 -19.10 -6.96
C THR A 164 18.25 -18.45 -8.32
N ARG A 165 18.06 -17.13 -8.38
CA ARG A 165 17.84 -16.34 -9.59
C ARG A 165 18.89 -15.25 -9.68
#